data_AF-A0A6I5NCW5-F1
#
_entry.id   AF-A0A6I5NCW5-F1
#
_cell.length_a   1.000
_cell.length_b   1.000
_cell.length_c   1.000
_cell.angle_alpha   90.00
_cell.angle_beta   90.00
_cell.angle_gamma   90.00
#
_symmetry.space_group_name_H-M   'P 1'
#
loop_
_entity.id
_entity.type
_entity.pdbx_description
1 polymer ?
#
loop_
_entity_poly.entity_id
_entity_poly.type
_entity_poly.pdbx_seq_one_letter_code
_entity_poly.pdbx_strand_id
1 'polypeptide(L)'
;MIYFELDETDSGQKQVLYEEGAGSRGLNLYVDNDRLYVGGWNTPSKESGWSGTWLSTDKISANKWHHVTLVLDGGRSVSDDALRGYLDGQAFGSGEGSMLWSHGRGIGLGSINRGTRFHDGAARGSYGLAGALDEVMILNSALDDSQVRSLAAA
;
A
#
# COMPACT_ATOMS: atom_id res chain seq x y z
N MET A 1 -2.83 6.94 4.54
CA MET A 1 -3.58 7.42 3.36
C MET A 1 -2.76 8.48 2.66
N ILE A 2 -2.96 8.63 1.35
CA ILE A 2 -2.15 9.50 0.48
C ILE A 2 -3.01 10.00 -0.67
N TYR A 3 -2.92 11.29 -0.98
CA TYR A 3 -3.39 11.84 -2.24
C TYR A 3 -2.27 11.67 -3.28
N PHE A 4 -2.63 11.22 -4.48
CA PHE A 4 -1.66 11.04 -5.55
C PHE A 4 -2.25 11.43 -6.89
N GLU A 5 -1.35 11.81 -7.79
CA GLU A 5 -1.61 12.11 -9.18
C GLU A 5 -0.52 11.42 -10.00
N LEU A 6 -0.87 10.90 -11.18
CA LEU A 6 0.01 10.12 -12.04
C LEU A 6 0.12 10.80 -13.40
N ASP A 7 1.35 11.04 -13.86
CA ASP A 7 1.57 11.51 -15.23
C ASP A 7 1.08 10.46 -16.24
N GLU A 8 1.29 9.17 -15.91
CA GLU A 8 0.87 7.99 -16.65
C GLU A 8 0.58 6.80 -15.71
N THR A 9 -0.42 5.97 -16.06
CA THR A 9 -0.82 4.79 -15.26
C THR A 9 -0.01 3.53 -15.59
N ASP A 10 0.65 3.50 -16.74
CA ASP A 10 1.62 2.48 -17.14
C ASP A 10 2.85 3.15 -17.76
N SER A 11 3.95 3.17 -17.02
CA SER A 11 5.24 3.72 -17.44
C SER A 11 6.22 2.64 -17.92
N GLY A 12 5.76 1.39 -18.06
CA GLY A 12 6.62 0.23 -18.28
C GLY A 12 7.46 -0.18 -17.05
N GLN A 13 7.23 0.46 -15.90
CA GLN A 13 7.79 0.08 -14.61
C GLN A 13 6.78 0.31 -13.48
N LYS A 14 7.01 -0.37 -12.35
CA LYS A 14 6.26 -0.10 -11.11
C LYS A 14 6.58 1.31 -10.61
N GLN A 15 5.55 2.03 -10.18
CA GLN A 15 5.66 3.38 -9.63
C GLN A 15 5.21 3.38 -8.17
N VAL A 16 6.11 3.66 -7.23
CA VAL A 16 5.82 3.53 -5.80
C VAL A 16 5.33 4.85 -5.21
N LEU A 17 4.16 4.81 -4.58
CA LEU A 17 3.59 5.93 -3.83
C LEU A 17 4.14 5.93 -2.40
N TYR A 18 4.14 4.74 -1.76
CA TYR A 18 4.59 4.55 -0.39
C TYR A 18 5.21 3.17 -0.21
N GLU A 19 6.26 3.12 0.61
CA GLU A 19 6.91 1.88 1.01
C GLU A 19 7.41 1.98 2.44
N GLU A 20 7.14 0.95 3.24
CA GLU A 20 7.76 0.77 4.54
C GLU A 20 8.25 -0.68 4.67
N GLY A 21 9.51 -0.85 5.09
CA GLY A 21 10.11 -2.14 5.39
C GLY A 21 11.11 -2.65 4.36
N ALA A 22 11.02 -3.95 4.05
CA ALA A 22 11.91 -4.67 3.13
C ALA A 22 11.28 -6.02 2.72
N GLY A 23 12.04 -6.89 2.04
CA GLY A 23 11.50 -8.15 1.49
C GLY A 23 10.86 -9.15 2.46
N SER A 24 11.03 -9.00 3.79
CA SER A 24 10.44 -9.91 4.79
C SER A 24 9.21 -9.36 5.50
N ARG A 25 9.12 -8.04 5.66
CA ARG A 25 8.04 -7.36 6.39
C ARG A 25 7.82 -5.99 5.79
N GLY A 26 6.59 -5.56 5.67
CA GLY A 26 6.32 -4.22 5.20
C GLY A 26 4.93 -4.00 4.66
N LEU A 27 4.72 -2.76 4.22
CA LEU A 27 3.53 -2.28 3.55
C LEU A 27 3.96 -1.51 2.30
N ASN A 28 3.15 -1.54 1.25
CA ASN A 28 3.38 -0.68 0.09
C ASN A 28 2.11 -0.27 -0.65
N LEU A 29 2.22 0.87 -1.32
CA LEU A 29 1.25 1.41 -2.26
C LEU A 29 2.01 1.70 -3.55
N TYR A 30 1.58 1.12 -4.67
CA TYR A 30 2.26 1.30 -5.95
C TYR A 30 1.32 1.08 -7.12
N VAL A 31 1.72 1.58 -8.28
CA VAL A 31 1.03 1.37 -9.56
C VAL A 31 1.87 0.43 -10.43
N ASP A 32 1.20 -0.50 -11.11
CA ASP A 32 1.81 -1.41 -12.08
C ASP A 32 0.77 -1.84 -13.11
N ASN A 33 1.10 -1.73 -14.41
CA ASN A 33 0.23 -2.13 -15.52
C ASN A 33 -1.22 -1.64 -15.35
N ASP A 34 -1.42 -0.32 -15.23
CA ASP A 34 -2.72 0.36 -15.05
C ASP A 34 -3.49 0.03 -13.76
N ARG A 35 -2.84 -0.59 -12.78
CA ARG A 35 -3.50 -0.96 -11.52
C ARG A 35 -2.79 -0.36 -10.32
N LEU A 36 -3.58 0.21 -9.42
CA LEU A 36 -3.15 0.54 -8.06
C LEU A 36 -3.14 -0.72 -7.22
N TYR A 37 -2.05 -0.93 -6.46
CA TYR A 37 -1.87 -2.01 -5.51
C TYR A 37 -1.78 -1.48 -4.08
N VAL A 38 -2.45 -2.18 -3.17
CA VAL A 38 -2.36 -2.03 -1.71
C VAL A 38 -1.82 -3.32 -1.14
N GLY A 39 -0.59 -3.29 -0.63
CA GLY A 39 0.15 -4.48 -0.23
C GLY A 39 0.58 -4.50 1.24
N GLY A 40 0.63 -5.69 1.82
CA GLY A 40 1.25 -5.94 3.11
C GLY A 40 1.76 -7.38 3.23
N TRP A 41 2.82 -7.60 4.01
CA TRP A 41 3.41 -8.92 4.20
C TRP A 41 4.20 -9.04 5.51
N ASN A 42 4.34 -10.27 6.01
CA ASN A 42 5.21 -10.59 7.13
C ASN A 42 5.62 -12.07 7.11
N THR A 43 6.64 -12.41 6.31
CA THR A 43 7.01 -13.78 5.98
C THR A 43 7.74 -14.63 7.04
N PRO A 44 8.36 -14.08 8.10
CA PRO A 44 9.02 -14.92 9.11
C PRO A 44 8.06 -15.85 9.84
N SER A 45 8.36 -17.15 9.85
CA SER A 45 7.52 -18.18 10.48
C SER A 45 7.47 -18.13 12.01
N LYS A 46 8.43 -17.44 12.65
CA LYS A 46 8.44 -17.20 14.10
C LYS A 46 7.62 -15.97 14.52
N GLU A 47 6.98 -15.30 13.56
CA GLU A 47 6.07 -14.17 13.76
C GLU A 47 4.67 -14.59 13.31
N SER A 48 4.11 -13.98 12.26
CA SER A 48 2.83 -14.40 11.67
C SER A 48 2.96 -15.38 10.50
N GLY A 49 4.09 -15.38 9.79
CA GLY A 49 4.24 -16.17 8.56
C GLY A 49 3.33 -15.74 7.40
N TRP A 50 2.74 -14.54 7.46
CA TRP A 50 1.91 -13.98 6.40
C TRP A 50 2.71 -13.83 5.10
N SER A 51 2.37 -14.66 4.10
CA SER A 51 3.02 -14.64 2.78
C SER A 51 2.90 -13.29 2.08
N GLY A 52 1.82 -12.57 2.38
CA GLY A 52 1.48 -11.26 1.89
C GLY A 52 0.16 -11.24 1.13
N THR A 53 -0.46 -10.07 1.11
CA THR A 53 -1.71 -9.77 0.39
C THR A 53 -1.46 -8.54 -0.44
N TRP A 54 -1.90 -8.56 -1.70
CA TRP A 54 -1.86 -7.42 -2.62
C TRP A 54 -3.24 -7.25 -3.26
N LEU A 55 -4.02 -6.31 -2.74
CA LEU A 55 -5.30 -5.91 -3.30
C LEU A 55 -5.04 -4.97 -4.48
N SER A 56 -5.86 -5.04 -5.54
CA SER A 56 -5.69 -4.12 -6.68
C SER A 56 -6.99 -3.62 -7.29
N THR A 57 -6.92 -2.46 -7.92
CA THR A 57 -8.01 -1.83 -8.67
C THR A 57 -7.46 -1.11 -9.90
N ASP A 58 -8.22 -1.08 -10.99
CA ASP A 58 -7.94 -0.36 -12.24
C ASP A 58 -8.71 0.97 -12.34
N LYS A 59 -9.39 1.37 -11.27
CA LYS A 59 -10.20 2.60 -11.23
C LYS A 59 -9.37 3.89 -11.04
N ILE A 60 -8.14 3.88 -11.52
CA ILE A 60 -7.22 5.03 -11.51
C ILE A 60 -7.13 5.63 -12.92
N SER A 61 -6.69 6.88 -12.99
CA SER A 61 -6.47 7.58 -14.26
C SER A 61 -5.33 8.58 -14.12
N ALA A 62 -4.59 8.79 -15.21
CA ALA A 62 -3.55 9.81 -15.27
C ALA A 62 -4.15 11.23 -15.25
N ASN A 63 -3.36 12.22 -14.83
CA ASN A 63 -3.74 13.63 -14.79
C ASN A 63 -4.98 13.92 -13.91
N LYS A 64 -5.20 13.08 -12.90
CA LYS A 64 -6.31 13.19 -11.94
C LYS A 64 -5.83 12.86 -10.54
N TRP A 65 -6.17 13.73 -9.60
CA TRP A 65 -6.00 13.45 -8.18
C TRP A 65 -6.92 12.32 -7.73
N HIS A 66 -6.30 11.34 -7.08
CA HIS A 66 -6.92 10.21 -6.43
C HIS A 66 -6.49 10.15 -4.97
N HIS A 67 -7.26 9.45 -4.15
CA HIS A 67 -6.97 9.25 -2.74
C HIS A 67 -6.94 7.75 -2.41
N VAL A 68 -5.79 7.22 -2.00
CA VAL A 68 -5.62 5.82 -1.60
C VAL A 68 -5.51 5.67 -0.09
N THR A 69 -6.21 4.68 0.46
CA THR A 69 -6.08 4.28 1.86
C THR A 69 -5.81 2.78 1.99
N LEU A 70 -4.76 2.45 2.75
CA LEU A 70 -4.51 1.12 3.29
C LEU A 70 -4.93 1.13 4.76
N VAL A 71 -5.79 0.19 5.16
CA VAL A 71 -6.10 -0.08 6.57
C VAL A 71 -5.59 -1.48 6.92
N LEU A 72 -4.85 -1.58 8.02
CA LEU A 72 -4.38 -2.84 8.58
C LEU A 72 -4.94 -2.98 10.01
N ASP A 73 -5.78 -3.98 10.20
CA ASP A 73 -6.42 -4.34 11.47
C ASP A 73 -6.13 -5.80 11.81
N GLY A 74 -4.83 -6.10 11.92
CA GLY A 74 -4.32 -7.45 12.10
C GLY A 74 -3.70 -7.68 13.49
N GLY A 75 -3.82 -8.91 13.99
CA GLY A 75 -3.22 -9.34 15.25
C GLY A 75 -1.85 -10.01 15.09
N ARG A 76 -1.43 -10.79 16.11
CA ARG A 76 -0.17 -11.56 16.07
C ARG A 76 -0.16 -12.66 15.01
N SER A 77 -1.34 -13.22 14.74
CA SER A 77 -1.56 -14.29 13.75
C SER A 77 -2.25 -13.72 12.53
N VAL A 78 -2.16 -14.45 11.41
CA VAL A 78 -2.92 -14.12 10.20
C VAL A 78 -4.41 -14.27 10.49
N SER A 79 -5.20 -13.28 10.08
CA SER A 79 -6.66 -13.31 10.10
C SER A 79 -7.21 -12.74 8.80
N ASP A 80 -8.38 -13.23 8.40
CA ASP A 80 -9.13 -12.72 7.26
C ASP A 80 -9.52 -11.24 7.46
N ASP A 81 -9.73 -10.54 6.35
CA ASP A 81 -10.19 -9.14 6.28
C ASP A 81 -9.36 -8.10 7.06
N ALA A 82 -8.17 -8.46 7.51
CA ALA A 82 -7.29 -7.58 8.26
C ALA A 82 -6.64 -6.49 7.38
N LEU A 83 -6.31 -6.79 6.12
CA LEU A 83 -5.85 -5.77 5.17
C LEU A 83 -7.03 -5.31 4.31
N ARG A 84 -7.27 -3.99 4.24
CA ARG A 84 -8.33 -3.38 3.44
C ARG A 84 -7.77 -2.26 2.57
N GLY A 85 -8.24 -2.19 1.32
CA GLY A 85 -7.84 -1.19 0.34
C GLY A 85 -9.01 -0.32 -0.10
N TYR A 86 -8.80 0.99 -0.14
CA TYR A 86 -9.79 1.98 -0.57
C TYR A 86 -9.19 2.93 -1.60
N LEU A 87 -10.02 3.33 -2.57
CA LEU A 87 -9.72 4.35 -3.57
C LEU A 87 -10.88 5.35 -3.60
N ASP A 88 -10.57 6.64 -3.51
CA ASP A 88 -11.53 7.74 -3.53
C ASP A 88 -12.66 7.54 -2.49
N GLY A 89 -12.26 7.03 -1.31
CA GLY A 89 -13.16 6.76 -0.18
C GLY A 89 -13.96 5.44 -0.30
N GLN A 90 -13.88 4.71 -1.40
CA GLN A 90 -14.62 3.45 -1.59
C GLN A 90 -13.71 2.24 -1.42
N ALA A 91 -14.18 1.26 -0.64
CA ALA A 91 -13.47 -0.03 -0.51
C ALA A 91 -13.48 -0.76 -1.85
N PHE A 92 -12.33 -1.30 -2.25
CA PHE A 92 -12.22 -2.14 -3.45
C PHE A 92 -11.78 -3.58 -3.13
N GLY A 93 -11.44 -3.87 -1.88
CA GLY A 93 -11.15 -5.23 -1.44
C GLY A 93 -10.69 -5.33 0.00
N SER A 94 -10.69 -6.56 0.48
CA SER A 94 -10.12 -6.99 1.75
C SER A 94 -9.38 -8.32 1.56
N GLY A 95 -8.49 -8.66 2.49
CA GLY A 95 -7.81 -9.94 2.49
C GLY A 95 -7.08 -10.20 3.79
N GLU A 96 -6.45 -11.37 3.85
CA GLU A 96 -5.66 -11.80 5.00
C GLU A 96 -4.61 -10.75 5.40
N GLY A 97 -4.34 -10.67 6.69
CA GLY A 97 -3.30 -9.80 7.23
C GLY A 97 -2.89 -10.18 8.64
N SER A 98 -1.75 -9.65 9.07
CA SER A 98 -1.32 -9.63 10.47
C SER A 98 -0.90 -8.22 10.85
N MET A 99 -0.58 -7.96 12.11
CA MET A 99 0.06 -6.71 12.51
C MET A 99 1.34 -6.48 11.68
N LEU A 100 1.72 -5.21 11.55
CA LEU A 100 3.04 -4.84 11.08
C LEU A 100 4.05 -5.09 12.20
N TRP A 101 4.85 -6.15 12.05
CA TRP A 101 5.87 -6.49 13.04
C TRP A 101 7.06 -5.52 12.96
N SER A 102 7.81 -5.42 14.06
CA SER A 102 9.03 -4.60 14.12
C SER A 102 9.97 -4.94 12.97
N HIS A 103 10.38 -3.92 12.25
CA HIS A 103 11.29 -4.03 11.12
C HIS A 103 12.23 -2.83 11.10
N GLY A 104 13.31 -2.96 10.35
CA GLY A 104 14.23 -1.85 10.10
C GLY A 104 13.95 -1.23 8.73
N ARG A 105 14.77 -0.23 8.38
CA ARG A 105 14.63 0.66 7.21
C ARG A 105 13.63 1.79 7.47
N GLY A 106 13.81 2.86 6.72
CA GLY A 106 12.93 4.02 6.76
C GLY A 106 11.84 3.88 5.71
N ILE A 107 10.88 4.79 5.77
CA ILE A 107 9.80 4.91 4.80
C ILE A 107 10.34 5.53 3.50
N GLY A 108 9.84 5.05 2.37
CA GLY A 108 9.96 5.67 1.05
C GLY A 108 8.64 6.33 0.64
N LEU A 109 8.73 7.55 0.11
CA LEU A 109 7.62 8.27 -0.54
C LEU A 109 8.04 8.58 -1.97
N GLY A 110 7.23 8.19 -2.95
CA GLY A 110 7.54 8.39 -4.37
C GLY A 110 8.66 7.49 -4.92
N SER A 111 9.19 6.55 -4.14
CA SER A 111 10.09 5.46 -4.54
C SER A 111 10.29 4.50 -3.35
N ILE A 112 11.02 3.40 -3.55
CA ILE A 112 11.39 2.47 -2.47
C ILE A 112 12.63 2.95 -1.71
N ASN A 113 12.70 2.64 -0.41
CA ASN A 113 13.89 2.85 0.40
C ASN A 113 14.68 1.53 0.55
N ARG A 114 15.52 1.25 -0.45
CA ARG A 114 16.44 0.09 -0.57
C ARG A 114 15.79 -1.25 -0.93
N GLY A 115 14.57 -1.56 -0.50
CA GLY A 115 13.94 -2.81 -0.88
C GLY A 115 12.49 -2.92 -0.45
N THR A 116 11.72 -3.73 -1.16
CA THR A 116 10.29 -3.95 -0.89
C THR A 116 9.88 -5.37 -1.31
N ARG A 117 8.58 -5.67 -1.24
CA ARG A 117 7.97 -6.84 -1.85
C ARG A 117 6.71 -6.45 -2.63
N PHE A 118 6.79 -6.55 -3.94
CA PHE A 118 5.64 -6.41 -4.83
C PHE A 118 4.87 -7.73 -4.92
N HIS A 119 3.73 -7.72 -5.62
CA HIS A 119 2.89 -8.91 -5.80
C HIS A 119 3.62 -10.04 -6.54
N ASP A 120 4.62 -9.69 -7.36
CA ASP A 120 5.44 -10.60 -8.15
C ASP A 120 6.79 -10.94 -7.50
N GLY A 121 7.11 -10.37 -6.33
CA GLY A 121 8.27 -10.77 -5.54
C GLY A 121 9.03 -9.64 -4.85
N ALA A 122 10.16 -10.01 -4.25
CA ALA A 122 11.04 -9.05 -3.59
C ALA A 122 11.83 -8.23 -4.61
N ALA A 123 11.93 -6.93 -4.36
CA ALA A 123 12.60 -5.99 -5.27
C ALA A 123 13.58 -5.08 -4.52
N ARG A 124 14.56 -4.55 -5.26
CA ARG A 124 15.56 -3.55 -4.84
C ARG A 124 15.85 -2.62 -6.02
N GLY A 125 16.25 -1.39 -5.75
CA GLY A 125 16.50 -0.38 -6.78
C GLY A 125 15.70 0.90 -6.52
N SER A 126 15.37 1.62 -7.58
CA SER A 126 14.48 2.78 -7.54
C SER A 126 13.25 2.47 -8.39
N TYR A 127 12.07 2.77 -7.87
CA TYR A 127 10.78 2.60 -8.53
C TYR A 127 10.02 3.93 -8.39
N GLY A 128 10.57 4.94 -9.05
CA GLY A 128 10.15 6.32 -8.89
C GLY A 128 8.74 6.55 -9.40
N LEU A 129 7.99 7.37 -8.69
CA LEU A 129 6.72 7.91 -9.16
C LEU A 129 6.97 8.96 -10.25
N ALA A 130 6.28 8.83 -11.39
CA ALA A 130 6.05 9.92 -12.32
C ALA A 130 4.69 10.55 -11.99
N GLY A 131 4.72 11.68 -11.29
CA GLY A 131 3.53 12.36 -10.79
C GLY A 131 3.78 13.04 -9.44
N ALA A 132 2.72 13.21 -8.66
CA ALA A 132 2.76 13.94 -7.40
C ALA A 132 2.14 13.16 -6.23
N LEU A 133 2.62 13.45 -5.02
CA LEU A 133 2.04 13.02 -3.76
C LEU A 133 1.66 14.25 -2.94
N ASP A 134 0.55 14.16 -2.21
CA ASP A 134 0.13 15.16 -1.25
C ASP A 134 -0.54 14.50 -0.02
N GLU A 135 -0.62 15.24 1.07
CA GLU A 135 -1.38 14.90 2.29
C GLU A 135 -1.17 13.45 2.78
N VAL A 136 0.10 13.10 3.03
CA VAL A 136 0.47 11.79 3.57
C VAL A 136 0.14 11.74 5.07
N MET A 137 -0.77 10.84 5.43
CA MET A 137 -1.19 10.63 6.82
C MET A 137 -1.03 9.17 7.25
N ILE A 138 -0.38 8.96 8.41
CA ILE A 138 -0.21 7.66 9.06
C ILE A 138 -0.88 7.73 10.43
N LEU A 139 -1.78 6.79 10.70
CA LEU A 139 -2.56 6.71 11.94
C LEU A 139 -2.29 5.38 12.62
N ASN A 140 -2.27 5.36 13.95
CA ASN A 140 -2.13 4.13 14.74
C ASN A 140 -3.49 3.50 15.09
N SER A 141 -4.52 3.79 14.30
CA SER A 141 -5.87 3.26 14.46
C SER A 141 -6.36 2.72 13.12
N ALA A 142 -6.98 1.54 13.14
CA ALA A 142 -7.70 1.04 12.00
C ALA A 142 -8.97 1.89 11.80
N LEU A 143 -9.10 2.48 10.62
CA LEU A 143 -10.30 3.25 10.27
C LEU A 143 -11.40 2.33 9.77
N ASP A 144 -12.65 2.68 10.08
CA ASP A 144 -13.82 2.09 9.46
C ASP A 144 -14.16 2.78 8.12
N ASP A 145 -15.07 2.16 7.35
CA ASP A 145 -15.46 2.65 6.04
C ASP A 145 -16.02 4.08 6.05
N SER A 146 -16.68 4.49 7.14
CA SER A 146 -17.27 5.82 7.25
C SER A 146 -16.19 6.87 7.49
N GLN A 147 -15.20 6.57 8.34
CA GLN A 147 -14.06 7.43 8.62
C GLN A 147 -13.19 7.62 7.36
N VAL A 148 -12.93 6.54 6.61
CA VAL A 148 -12.19 6.63 5.34
C VAL A 148 -12.94 7.49 4.32
N ARG A 149 -14.27 7.33 4.20
CA ARG A 149 -15.10 8.14 3.32
C ARG A 149 -15.08 9.62 3.70
N SER A 150 -15.17 9.95 4.98
CA SER A 150 -15.13 11.33 5.45
C SER A 150 -13.80 12.01 5.14
N LEU A 151 -12.69 11.30 5.29
CA LEU A 151 -11.35 11.84 5.00
C LEU A 151 -11.13 12.06 3.50
N ALA A 152 -11.67 11.19 2.64
CA ALA A 152 -11.56 11.34 1.19
C ALA A 152 -12.39 12.51 0.61
N ALA A 153 -13.31 13.07 1.39
CA ALA A 153 -14.21 14.15 0.98
C ALA A 153 -13.80 15.54 1.52
N ALA A 154 -12.73 15.60 2.32
CA ALA A 154 -12.13 16.82 2.83
C ALA A 154 -11.18 17.43 1.78
#